data_AF-A0A0D7E685-F1
#
_entry.id   AF-A0A0D7E685-F1
#
_cell.length_a   1.000
_cell.length_b   1.000
_cell.length_c   1.000
_cell.angle_alpha   90.00
_cell.angle_beta   90.00
_cell.angle_gamma   90.00
#
_symmetry.space_group_name_H-M   'P 1'
#
loop_
_entity.id
_entity.type
_entity.pdbx_description
1 polymer ?
#
loop_
_entity_poly.entity_id
_entity_poly.type
_entity_poly.pdbx_seq_one_letter_code
_entity_poly.pdbx_strand_id
1 'polypeptide(L)'
;MTNQALVVGASGIVGSALSRLLADEGWNVAGLARRPNTDAGVTPISADLLDPKALDSALAGVSPTHVFLTTWARQASEAENIRVNAQMVRNLLEAVRPAGTLRHVALVTGLKHYLGPFEAYGKGALPQTPFREEQGRLDVENFYYAQEDEVFAAAERDGFSWSVHRPHTITGVAVGNAMNMATTLAVYASICRHTGRPFRFPGSDVQWHSLTDMTDAAQLARHLRWAASTPAAANQAFNVVNGDVFRWKWMWSRIAEWFGIDAAPFDGPAPLEQQMAGDAAIWSDMAKQFGLAEADIGKLISPWHTDADLGRPIEVVTDMSKSRKLGFLDYQASDEAFFDVFARLQASKLIP
;
A
#
# COMPACT_ATOMS: atom_id res chain seq x y z
N MET A 1 27.33 14.44 2.48
CA MET A 1 26.97 13.39 3.47
C MET A 1 25.89 12.53 2.84
N THR A 2 26.06 11.21 2.88
CA THR A 2 25.07 10.25 2.35
C THR A 2 23.83 10.26 3.25
N ASN A 3 22.64 10.33 2.66
CA ASN A 3 21.39 10.25 3.41
C ASN A 3 21.24 8.85 4.06
N GLN A 4 20.81 8.86 5.32
CA GLN A 4 20.52 7.66 6.11
C GLN A 4 19.00 7.49 6.18
N ALA A 5 18.47 6.42 5.58
CA ALA A 5 17.03 6.12 5.58
C ALA A 5 16.72 4.97 6.55
N LEU A 6 15.70 5.16 7.39
CA LEU A 6 15.04 4.08 8.11
C LEU A 6 13.66 3.85 7.50
N VAL A 7 13.51 2.75 6.76
CA VAL A 7 12.23 2.34 6.15
C VAL A 7 11.53 1.39 7.10
N VAL A 8 10.41 1.82 7.66
CA VAL A 8 9.63 1.07 8.64
C VAL A 8 8.45 0.40 7.93
N GLY A 9 8.37 -0.93 8.07
CA GLY A 9 7.53 -1.77 7.19
C GLY A 9 8.26 -2.25 5.94
N ALA A 10 9.59 -2.41 6.00
CA ALA A 10 10.44 -2.71 4.83
C ALA A 10 10.08 -4.00 4.08
N SER A 11 9.44 -4.97 4.74
CA SER A 11 8.94 -6.20 4.10
C SER A 11 7.56 -6.03 3.41
N GLY A 12 6.91 -4.88 3.55
CA GLY A 12 5.61 -4.58 2.96
C GLY A 12 5.70 -4.18 1.49
N ILE A 13 4.54 -4.01 0.85
CA ILE A 13 4.43 -3.64 -0.57
C ILE A 13 5.21 -2.35 -0.86
N VAL A 14 4.93 -1.29 -0.09
CA VAL A 14 5.55 0.03 -0.28
C VAL A 14 6.97 0.05 0.25
N GLY A 15 7.19 -0.46 1.46
CA GLY A 15 8.50 -0.46 2.11
C GLY A 15 9.57 -1.18 1.29
N SER A 16 9.24 -2.30 0.65
CA SER A 16 10.21 -3.03 -0.19
C SER A 16 10.53 -2.28 -1.50
N ALA A 17 9.53 -1.63 -2.12
CA ALA A 17 9.73 -0.81 -3.30
C ALA A 17 10.61 0.41 -2.98
N LEU A 18 10.34 1.09 -1.86
CA LEU A 18 11.11 2.22 -1.40
C LEU A 18 12.55 1.83 -1.00
N SER A 19 12.72 0.73 -0.28
CA SER A 19 14.06 0.31 0.17
C SER A 19 14.99 0.03 -1.01
N ARG A 20 14.49 -0.66 -2.05
CA ARG A 20 15.24 -0.89 -3.30
C ARG A 20 15.56 0.42 -4.02
N LEU A 21 14.56 1.28 -4.23
CA LEU A 21 14.77 2.58 -4.89
C LEU A 21 15.85 3.41 -4.18
N LEU A 22 15.78 3.55 -2.86
CA LEU A 22 16.75 4.35 -2.10
C LEU A 22 18.15 3.72 -2.13
N ALA A 23 18.26 2.40 -2.05
CA ALA A 23 19.54 1.70 -2.17
C ALA A 23 20.17 1.89 -3.55
N ASP A 24 19.38 1.79 -4.63
CA ASP A 24 19.82 2.03 -6.00
C ASP A 24 20.27 3.49 -6.23
N GLU A 25 19.66 4.44 -5.52
CA GLU A 25 20.07 5.85 -5.49
C GLU A 25 21.26 6.14 -4.55
N GLY A 26 21.86 5.12 -3.92
CA GLY A 26 23.05 5.25 -3.09
C GLY A 26 22.79 5.78 -1.67
N TRP A 27 21.56 5.70 -1.17
CA TRP A 27 21.27 5.96 0.24
C TRP A 27 21.80 4.82 1.11
N ASN A 28 22.15 5.11 2.37
CA ASN A 28 22.33 4.05 3.35
C ASN A 28 20.96 3.68 3.94
N VAL A 29 20.47 2.48 3.63
CA VAL A 29 19.11 2.07 3.96
C VAL A 29 19.12 1.04 5.08
N ALA A 30 18.40 1.33 6.16
CA ALA A 30 18.01 0.36 7.18
C ALA A 30 16.53 0.03 7.02
N GLY A 31 16.20 -1.27 6.90
CA GLY A 31 14.84 -1.75 6.73
C GLY A 31 14.32 -2.40 8.01
N LEU A 32 13.36 -1.76 8.69
CA LEU A 32 12.77 -2.26 9.92
C LEU A 32 11.46 -3.03 9.63
N ALA A 33 11.38 -4.26 10.12
CA ALA A 33 10.15 -5.05 10.19
C ALA A 33 10.28 -6.14 11.27
N ARG A 34 9.18 -6.81 11.63
CA ARG A 34 9.26 -8.01 12.50
C ARG A 34 9.99 -9.17 11.82
N ARG A 35 9.93 -9.22 10.48
CA ARG A 35 10.60 -10.20 9.62
C ARG A 35 11.12 -9.45 8.39
N PRO A 36 12.28 -8.76 8.50
CA PRO A 36 12.79 -7.92 7.41
C PRO A 36 13.25 -8.76 6.22
N ASN A 37 13.13 -8.20 5.02
CA ASN A 37 13.73 -8.76 3.81
C ASN A 37 15.26 -8.63 3.86
N THR A 38 15.96 -9.48 3.11
CA THR A 38 17.41 -9.41 2.93
C THR A 38 17.76 -8.91 1.53
N ASP A 39 17.15 -7.79 1.14
CA ASP A 39 17.40 -7.14 -0.15
C ASP A 39 18.84 -6.57 -0.18
N ALA A 40 19.51 -6.70 -1.33
CA ALA A 40 20.85 -6.15 -1.50
C ALA A 40 20.85 -4.63 -1.28
N GLY A 41 21.85 -4.11 -0.56
CA GLY A 41 21.96 -2.69 -0.25
C GLY A 41 21.08 -2.21 0.92
N VAL A 42 20.32 -3.11 1.56
CA VAL A 42 19.46 -2.78 2.71
C VAL A 42 19.95 -3.52 3.96
N THR A 43 20.19 -2.79 5.04
CA THR A 43 20.52 -3.36 6.36
C THR A 43 19.23 -3.80 7.06
N PRO A 44 19.00 -5.10 7.30
CA PRO A 44 17.78 -5.56 7.95
C PRO A 44 17.81 -5.27 9.45
N ILE A 45 16.72 -4.72 9.98
CA ILE A 45 16.50 -4.51 11.42
C ILE A 45 15.22 -5.23 11.83
N SER A 46 15.35 -6.18 12.77
CA SER A 46 14.23 -6.95 13.30
C SER A 46 13.75 -6.36 14.62
N ALA A 47 12.55 -5.77 14.64
CA ALA A 47 11.94 -5.24 15.85
C ALA A 47 10.41 -5.19 15.75
N ASP A 48 9.74 -5.18 16.90
CA ASP A 48 8.32 -4.87 17.02
C ASP A 48 8.16 -3.41 17.50
N LEU A 49 7.36 -2.62 16.78
CA LEU A 49 7.09 -1.23 17.14
C LEU A 49 6.28 -1.10 18.44
N LEU A 50 5.67 -2.18 18.92
CA LEU A 50 4.95 -2.23 20.18
C LEU A 50 5.81 -2.68 21.37
N ASP A 51 7.09 -3.00 21.15
CA ASP A 51 8.06 -3.30 22.21
C ASP A 51 9.15 -2.22 22.25
N PRO A 52 8.99 -1.15 23.05
CA PRO A 52 9.95 -0.06 23.14
C PRO A 52 11.36 -0.53 23.50
N LYS A 53 11.52 -1.54 24.37
CA LYS A 53 12.85 -2.00 24.80
C LYS A 53 13.58 -2.74 23.69
N ALA A 54 12.85 -3.59 22.96
CA ALA A 54 13.40 -4.25 21.78
C ALA A 54 13.74 -3.23 20.70
N LEU A 55 12.91 -2.20 20.53
CA LEU A 55 13.12 -1.13 19.56
C LEU A 55 14.36 -0.29 19.88
N ASP A 56 14.54 0.13 21.14
CA ASP A 56 15.74 0.84 21.61
C ASP A 56 17.02 0.03 21.34
N SER A 57 16.97 -1.27 21.63
CA SER A 57 18.10 -2.18 21.42
C SER A 57 18.41 -2.36 19.93
N ALA A 58 17.38 -2.52 19.10
CA ALA A 58 17.53 -2.75 17.66
C ALA A 58 17.96 -1.49 16.88
N LEU A 59 17.62 -0.30 17.39
CA LEU A 59 17.98 0.99 16.80
C LEU A 59 19.23 1.62 17.42
N ALA A 60 19.88 0.94 18.37
CA ALA A 60 21.13 1.40 18.96
C ALA A 60 22.21 1.62 17.88
N GLY A 61 22.75 2.84 17.80
CA GLY A 61 23.75 3.22 16.80
C GLY A 61 23.19 3.52 15.40
N VAL A 62 21.87 3.41 15.20
CA VAL A 62 21.21 3.85 13.97
C VAL A 62 20.94 5.35 14.07
N SER A 63 21.43 6.12 13.10
CA SER A 63 21.28 7.58 13.08
C SER A 63 20.57 8.03 11.80
N PRO A 64 19.26 7.78 11.67
CA PRO A 64 18.54 8.08 10.45
C PRO A 64 18.43 9.60 10.29
N THR A 65 18.56 10.03 9.05
CA THR A 65 18.23 11.41 8.62
C THR A 65 16.80 11.50 8.10
N HIS A 66 16.28 10.39 7.57
CA HIS A 66 14.95 10.28 7.03
C HIS A 66 14.30 9.00 7.56
N VAL A 67 13.05 9.10 8.02
CA VAL A 67 12.23 7.95 8.41
C VAL A 67 11.05 7.85 7.46
N PHE A 68 10.77 6.66 6.96
CA PHE A 68 9.63 6.38 6.10
C PHE A 68 8.71 5.36 6.79
N LEU A 69 7.54 5.81 7.22
CA LEU A 69 6.52 5.01 7.90
C LEU A 69 5.58 4.41 6.85
N THR A 70 5.79 3.15 6.51
CA THR A 70 5.04 2.41 5.47
C THR A 70 4.27 1.21 6.03
N THR A 71 3.92 1.25 7.32
CA THR A 71 3.29 0.13 8.05
C THR A 71 2.10 0.59 8.88
N TRP A 72 1.21 -0.37 9.16
CA TRP A 72 0.09 -0.25 10.09
C TRP A 72 -0.24 -1.65 10.65
N ALA A 73 -1.09 -1.70 11.67
CA ALA A 73 -1.60 -2.94 12.26
C ALA A 73 -3.14 -2.92 12.24
N ARG A 74 -3.75 -3.94 11.61
CA ARG A 74 -5.20 -4.15 11.63
C ARG A 74 -5.63 -4.68 13.00
N GLN A 75 -6.65 -4.05 13.56
CA GLN A 75 -7.30 -4.43 14.82
C GLN A 75 -8.77 -4.75 14.59
N ALA A 76 -9.44 -5.23 15.64
CA ALA A 76 -10.84 -5.63 15.58
C ALA A 76 -11.83 -4.46 15.50
N SER A 77 -11.43 -3.26 15.95
CA SER A 77 -12.25 -2.05 15.93
C SER A 77 -11.40 -0.82 15.61
N GLU A 78 -12.05 0.26 15.18
CA GLU A 78 -11.34 1.51 14.87
C GLU A 78 -10.70 2.17 16.10
N ALA A 79 -11.34 2.11 17.27
CA ALA A 79 -10.75 2.58 18.52
C ALA A 79 -9.43 1.86 18.85
N GLU A 80 -9.37 0.54 18.61
CA GLU A 80 -8.14 -0.23 18.81
C GLU A 80 -7.12 0.04 17.71
N ASN A 81 -7.56 0.25 16.45
CA ASN A 81 -6.67 0.72 15.38
C ASN A 81 -6.01 2.05 15.78
N ILE A 82 -6.76 3.02 16.30
CA ILE A 82 -6.25 4.32 16.77
C ILE A 82 -5.19 4.10 17.84
N ARG A 83 -5.53 3.37 18.90
CA ARG A 83 -4.64 3.13 20.04
C ARG A 83 -3.32 2.49 19.60
N VAL A 84 -3.40 1.42 18.81
CA VAL A 84 -2.23 0.64 18.41
C VAL A 84 -1.37 1.39 17.39
N ASN A 85 -1.97 1.97 16.35
CA ASN A 85 -1.19 2.59 15.27
C ASN A 85 -0.57 3.93 15.71
N ALA A 86 -1.22 4.69 16.60
CA ALA A 86 -0.60 5.86 17.23
C ALA A 86 0.60 5.44 18.11
N GLN A 87 0.44 4.41 18.94
CA GLN A 87 1.51 3.90 19.80
C GLN A 87 2.73 3.43 18.99
N MET A 88 2.53 2.76 17.86
CA MET A 88 3.61 2.32 16.98
C MET A 88 4.45 3.50 16.45
N VAL A 89 3.78 4.59 16.02
CA VAL A 89 4.45 5.80 15.54
C VAL A 89 5.19 6.49 16.68
N ARG A 90 4.54 6.66 17.83
CA ARG A 90 5.14 7.26 19.03
C ARG A 90 6.40 6.53 19.47
N ASN A 91 6.33 5.20 19.61
CA ASN A 91 7.46 4.38 20.04
C ASN A 91 8.65 4.51 19.09
N LEU A 92 8.41 4.48 17.78
CA LEU A 92 9.47 4.68 16.80
C LEU A 92 10.13 6.04 16.94
N LEU A 93 9.33 7.11 17.03
CA LEU A 93 9.86 8.46 17.08
C LEU A 93 10.63 8.72 18.38
N GLU A 94 10.20 8.16 19.52
CA GLU A 94 11.02 8.17 20.75
C GLU A 94 12.32 7.38 20.60
N ALA A 95 12.30 6.21 19.98
CA ALA A 95 13.50 5.37 19.85
C ALA A 95 14.58 5.98 18.94
N VAL A 96 14.21 6.71 17.88
CA VAL A 96 15.18 7.38 17.00
C VAL A 96 15.61 8.77 17.49
N ARG A 97 14.86 9.37 18.42
CA ARG A 97 15.10 10.74 18.92
C ARG A 97 16.49 10.95 19.53
N PRO A 98 17.04 10.04 20.36
CA PRO A 98 18.37 10.22 20.97
C PRO A 98 19.51 10.41 19.95
N ALA A 99 19.34 9.94 18.71
CA ALA A 99 20.36 10.13 17.67
C ALA A 99 20.52 11.61 17.26
N GLY A 100 19.47 12.44 17.39
CA GLY A 100 19.52 13.86 17.06
C GLY A 100 19.80 14.18 15.58
N THR A 101 19.68 13.19 14.68
CA THR A 101 20.02 13.32 13.25
C THR A 101 18.81 13.48 12.32
N LEU A 102 17.60 13.31 12.84
CA LEU A 102 16.38 13.25 12.03
C LEU A 102 16.07 14.60 11.39
N ARG A 103 15.82 14.61 10.08
CA ARG A 103 15.51 15.80 9.27
C ARG A 103 14.13 15.74 8.63
N HIS A 104 13.68 14.53 8.30
CA HIS A 104 12.38 14.33 7.66
C HIS A 104 11.70 13.02 8.09
N VAL A 105 10.37 13.06 8.25
CA VAL A 105 9.52 11.88 8.43
C VAL A 105 8.43 11.87 7.37
N ALA A 106 8.39 10.82 6.55
CA ALA A 106 7.32 10.60 5.59
C ALA A 106 6.36 9.52 6.11
N LEU A 107 5.07 9.83 6.18
CA LEU A 107 4.02 8.93 6.66
C LEU A 107 3.09 8.52 5.50
N VAL A 108 2.95 7.21 5.28
CA VAL A 108 1.95 6.68 4.34
C VAL A 108 0.64 6.40 5.09
N THR A 109 -0.44 7.03 4.65
CA THR A 109 -1.81 6.76 5.09
C THR A 109 -2.64 6.17 3.94
N GLY A 110 -3.59 6.92 3.37
CA GLY A 110 -4.42 6.46 2.25
C GLY A 110 -5.76 7.20 2.13
N LEU A 111 -6.55 6.84 1.13
CA LEU A 111 -7.84 7.50 0.84
C LEU A 111 -8.94 7.30 1.90
N LYS A 112 -8.75 6.43 2.89
CA LYS A 112 -9.63 6.41 4.07
C LYS A 112 -9.63 7.74 4.83
N HIS A 113 -8.64 8.61 4.59
CA HIS A 113 -8.70 10.00 5.04
C HIS A 113 -9.98 10.71 4.56
N TYR A 114 -10.39 10.46 3.32
CA TYR A 114 -11.58 11.08 2.70
C TYR A 114 -12.84 10.22 2.80
N LEU A 115 -12.68 8.92 3.04
CA LEU A 115 -13.76 7.92 3.01
C LEU A 115 -14.23 7.46 4.39
N GLY A 116 -13.47 7.76 5.44
CA GLY A 116 -13.68 7.23 6.79
C GLY A 116 -13.14 5.81 6.99
N PRO A 117 -13.28 5.25 8.20
CA PRO A 117 -12.81 3.90 8.53
C PRO A 117 -13.62 2.83 7.79
N PHE A 118 -13.12 1.59 7.78
CA PHE A 118 -13.79 0.46 7.11
C PHE A 118 -15.24 0.25 7.58
N GLU A 119 -15.56 0.54 8.85
CA GLU A 119 -16.91 0.39 9.42
C GLU A 119 -17.91 1.44 8.88
N ALA A 120 -17.41 2.60 8.45
CA ALA A 120 -18.17 3.74 7.92
C ALA A 120 -18.02 3.91 6.40
N TYR A 121 -17.31 3.00 5.72
CA TYR A 121 -16.96 3.12 4.31
C TYR A 121 -18.21 3.30 3.44
N GLY A 122 -18.36 4.46 2.81
CA GLY A 122 -19.51 4.77 1.95
C GLY A 122 -20.86 4.94 2.67
N LYS A 123 -20.86 5.10 4.00
CA LYS A 123 -22.07 5.44 4.78
C LYS A 123 -22.10 6.96 5.03
N GLY A 124 -23.25 7.59 4.77
CA GLY A 124 -23.44 9.03 4.96
C GLY A 124 -23.29 9.84 3.65
N ALA A 125 -22.97 11.13 3.78
CA ALA A 125 -22.74 11.98 2.62
C ALA A 125 -21.46 11.53 1.90
N LEU A 126 -21.62 11.06 0.67
CA LEU A 126 -20.49 10.63 -0.14
C LEU A 126 -19.56 11.82 -0.42
N PRO A 127 -18.25 11.70 -0.15
CA PRO A 127 -17.32 12.80 -0.37
C PRO A 127 -17.25 13.13 -1.86
N GLN A 128 -17.14 14.43 -2.16
CA GLN A 128 -17.00 14.89 -3.54
C GLN A 128 -15.65 14.42 -4.11
N THR A 129 -15.68 13.74 -5.25
CA THR A 129 -14.50 13.43 -6.07
C THR A 129 -14.29 14.50 -7.15
N PRO A 130 -13.05 14.68 -7.66
CA PRO A 130 -11.82 14.02 -7.22
C PRO A 130 -11.42 14.45 -5.80
N PHE A 131 -10.81 13.56 -5.02
CA PHE A 131 -10.31 13.88 -3.69
C PHE A 131 -9.14 14.85 -3.75
N ARG A 132 -9.16 15.85 -2.87
CA ARG A 132 -8.18 16.93 -2.79
C ARG A 132 -7.75 17.15 -1.35
N GLU A 133 -6.49 17.49 -1.13
CA GLU A 133 -5.91 17.55 0.21
C GLU A 133 -6.53 18.66 1.08
N GLU A 134 -7.14 19.69 0.50
CA GLU A 134 -7.86 20.75 1.23
C GLU A 134 -9.20 20.31 1.84
N GLN A 135 -9.72 19.13 1.49
CA GLN A 135 -10.97 18.63 2.08
C GLN A 135 -10.87 18.36 3.59
N GLY A 136 -9.64 18.23 4.12
CA GLY A 136 -9.40 18.05 5.55
C GLY A 136 -9.93 16.73 6.11
N ARG A 137 -9.97 16.64 7.43
CA ARG A 137 -10.45 15.47 8.17
C ARG A 137 -11.99 15.43 8.16
N LEU A 138 -12.54 14.23 8.04
CA LEU A 138 -13.93 13.96 8.35
C LEU A 138 -14.19 13.99 9.87
N ASP A 139 -15.41 14.30 10.27
CA ASP A 139 -15.88 14.21 11.66
C ASP A 139 -16.20 12.76 12.06
N VAL A 140 -15.19 11.90 11.98
CA VAL A 140 -15.22 10.48 12.37
C VAL A 140 -13.88 10.07 12.96
N GLU A 141 -13.88 9.05 13.81
CA GLU A 141 -12.66 8.43 14.29
C GLU A 141 -11.91 7.74 13.15
N ASN A 142 -10.59 7.98 13.05
CA ASN A 142 -9.74 7.38 12.03
C ASN A 142 -8.29 7.29 12.52
N PHE A 143 -7.70 6.09 12.51
CA PHE A 143 -6.33 5.90 12.95
C PHE A 143 -5.29 6.66 12.13
N TYR A 144 -5.60 7.04 10.88
CA TYR A 144 -4.74 7.92 10.10
C TYR A 144 -4.54 9.29 10.77
N TYR A 145 -5.59 9.83 11.39
CA TYR A 145 -5.51 11.13 12.07
C TYR A 145 -4.63 11.02 13.31
N ALA A 146 -4.76 9.92 14.06
CA ALA A 146 -3.92 9.67 15.22
C ALA A 146 -2.44 9.48 14.84
N GLN A 147 -2.13 8.78 13.74
CA GLN A 147 -0.76 8.68 13.23
C GLN A 147 -0.20 10.04 12.78
N GLU A 148 -1.01 10.84 12.06
CA GLU A 148 -0.67 12.21 11.68
C GLU A 148 -0.34 13.06 12.93
N ASP A 149 -1.19 13.01 13.96
CA ASP A 149 -1.02 13.80 15.19
C ASP A 149 0.27 13.43 15.94
N GLU A 150 0.64 12.15 16.02
CA GLU A 150 1.91 11.72 16.62
C GLU A 150 3.13 12.23 15.83
N VAL A 151 3.07 12.21 14.49
CA VAL A 151 4.15 12.76 13.64
C VAL A 151 4.25 14.27 13.83
N PHE A 152 3.12 14.98 13.85
CA PHE A 152 3.10 16.44 13.98
C PHE A 152 3.62 16.89 15.34
N ALA A 153 3.19 16.24 16.42
CA ALA A 153 3.66 16.54 17.77
C ALA A 153 5.18 16.28 17.93
N ALA A 154 5.67 15.18 17.37
CA ALA A 154 7.11 14.89 17.38
C ALA A 154 7.91 15.87 16.50
N ALA A 155 7.36 16.28 15.36
CA ALA A 155 7.99 17.28 14.48
C ALA A 155 8.12 18.64 15.17
N GLU A 156 7.05 19.10 15.86
CA GLU A 156 7.06 20.33 16.64
C GLU A 156 8.08 20.26 17.79
N ARG A 157 8.17 19.11 18.46
CA ARG A 157 9.11 18.89 19.57
C ARG A 157 10.57 18.82 19.13
N ASP A 158 10.87 18.09 18.06
CA ASP A 158 12.24 17.70 17.69
C ASP A 158 12.78 18.45 16.46
N GLY A 159 11.96 19.24 15.76
CA GLY A 159 12.39 20.17 14.71
C GLY A 159 12.62 19.56 13.32
N PHE A 160 12.17 18.33 13.07
CA PHE A 160 12.21 17.72 11.74
C PHE A 160 11.00 18.14 10.88
N SER A 161 11.14 18.05 9.55
CA SER A 161 10.03 18.27 8.62
C SER A 161 9.23 16.98 8.39
N TRP A 162 7.99 17.08 7.93
CA TRP A 162 7.18 15.89 7.63
C TRP A 162 6.51 15.95 6.26
N SER A 163 6.08 14.79 5.76
CA SER A 163 5.16 14.69 4.63
C SER A 163 4.17 13.53 4.85
N VAL A 164 2.93 13.70 4.39
CA VAL A 164 1.90 12.64 4.47
C VAL A 164 1.50 12.23 3.05
N HIS A 165 1.43 10.93 2.80
CA HIS A 165 1.16 10.37 1.48
C HIS A 165 -0.11 9.54 1.50
N ARG A 166 -1.09 9.92 0.68
CA ARG A 166 -2.44 9.34 0.63
C ARG A 166 -2.64 8.58 -0.69
N PRO A 167 -2.10 7.35 -0.81
CA PRO A 167 -2.31 6.53 -1.99
C PRO A 167 -3.76 6.03 -2.10
N HIS A 168 -4.20 5.77 -3.33
CA HIS A 168 -5.32 4.87 -3.62
C HIS A 168 -4.93 3.42 -3.27
N THR A 169 -5.79 2.46 -3.57
CA THR A 169 -5.45 1.03 -3.63
C THR A 169 -4.12 0.81 -4.33
N ILE A 170 -3.19 0.18 -3.60
CA ILE A 170 -1.82 -0.01 -4.05
C ILE A 170 -1.69 -1.31 -4.84
N THR A 171 -1.08 -1.26 -6.02
CA THR A 171 -0.59 -2.43 -6.75
C THR A 171 0.89 -2.66 -6.44
N GLY A 172 1.26 -3.92 -6.20
CA GLY A 172 2.64 -4.30 -5.88
C GLY A 172 2.75 -5.74 -5.41
N VAL A 173 3.95 -6.17 -5.04
CA VAL A 173 4.24 -7.55 -4.60
C VAL A 173 4.77 -7.54 -3.17
N ALA A 174 4.05 -8.19 -2.26
CA ALA A 174 4.57 -8.62 -0.96
C ALA A 174 3.76 -9.82 -0.44
N VAL A 175 4.45 -10.94 -0.20
CA VAL A 175 3.85 -12.16 0.35
C VAL A 175 3.51 -11.96 1.82
N GLY A 176 2.34 -12.41 2.24
CA GLY A 176 1.84 -12.24 3.61
C GLY A 176 1.37 -10.83 3.94
N ASN A 177 1.25 -9.94 2.94
CA ASN A 177 0.67 -8.62 3.14
C ASN A 177 -0.85 -8.69 3.33
N ALA A 178 -1.40 -7.87 4.21
CA ALA A 178 -2.82 -7.89 4.55
C ALA A 178 -3.75 -7.38 3.42
N MET A 179 -3.22 -6.59 2.48
CA MET A 179 -3.99 -5.90 1.44
C MET A 179 -3.26 -6.02 0.09
N ASN A 180 -3.65 -6.98 -0.75
CA ASN A 180 -2.93 -7.28 -1.98
C ASN A 180 -3.88 -7.58 -3.14
N MET A 181 -4.50 -6.53 -3.69
CA MET A 181 -5.48 -6.66 -4.78
C MET A 181 -4.85 -7.29 -6.03
N ALA A 182 -3.74 -6.76 -6.53
CA ALA A 182 -3.13 -7.25 -7.76
C ALA A 182 -2.73 -8.73 -7.67
N THR A 183 -2.13 -9.17 -6.56
CA THR A 183 -1.81 -10.61 -6.37
C THR A 183 -3.08 -11.46 -6.23
N THR A 184 -4.10 -10.96 -5.53
CA THR A 184 -5.40 -11.65 -5.42
C THR A 184 -6.03 -11.88 -6.79
N LEU A 185 -6.06 -10.85 -7.64
CA LEU A 185 -6.57 -10.96 -9.01
C LEU A 185 -5.73 -11.90 -9.87
N ALA A 186 -4.40 -11.88 -9.72
CA ALA A 186 -3.49 -12.78 -10.45
C ALA A 186 -3.72 -14.25 -10.10
N VAL A 187 -3.87 -14.56 -8.81
CA VAL A 187 -4.17 -15.92 -8.34
C VAL A 187 -5.55 -16.35 -8.81
N TYR A 188 -6.56 -15.49 -8.69
CA TYR A 188 -7.91 -15.76 -9.16
C TYR A 188 -7.94 -16.05 -10.68
N ALA A 189 -7.28 -15.21 -11.49
CA ALA A 189 -7.18 -15.42 -12.94
C ALA A 189 -6.43 -16.72 -13.28
N SER A 190 -5.35 -17.04 -12.56
CA SER A 190 -4.59 -18.29 -12.73
C SER A 190 -5.46 -19.52 -12.46
N ILE A 191 -6.28 -19.49 -11.41
CA ILE A 191 -7.22 -20.57 -11.09
C ILE A 191 -8.31 -20.67 -12.16
N CYS A 192 -8.85 -19.54 -12.62
CA CYS A 192 -9.84 -19.54 -13.71
C CYS A 192 -9.27 -20.16 -14.98
N ARG A 193 -8.02 -19.81 -15.33
CA ARG A 193 -7.30 -20.41 -16.45
C ARG A 193 -7.13 -21.92 -16.29
N HIS A 194 -6.70 -22.37 -15.10
CA HIS A 194 -6.41 -23.78 -14.84
C HIS A 194 -7.68 -24.65 -14.84
N THR A 195 -8.77 -24.14 -14.29
CA THR A 195 -10.03 -24.88 -14.11
C THR A 195 -11.01 -24.70 -15.27
N GLY A 196 -10.81 -23.68 -16.11
CA GLY A 196 -11.75 -23.28 -17.15
C GLY A 196 -13.02 -22.59 -16.63
N ARG A 197 -13.11 -22.27 -15.33
CA ARG A 197 -14.29 -21.56 -14.79
C ARG A 197 -14.32 -20.10 -15.26
N PRO A 198 -15.50 -19.47 -15.38
CA PRO A 198 -15.63 -18.10 -15.84
C PRO A 198 -14.84 -17.09 -14.98
N PHE A 199 -14.11 -16.16 -15.62
CA PHE A 199 -13.41 -15.06 -14.94
C PHE A 199 -14.35 -13.86 -14.74
N ARG A 200 -15.18 -13.94 -13.69
CA ARG A 200 -16.20 -12.93 -13.36
C ARG A 200 -15.62 -11.79 -12.53
N PHE A 201 -15.95 -10.56 -12.90
CA PHE A 201 -15.62 -9.36 -12.13
C PHE A 201 -16.33 -9.39 -10.78
N PRO A 202 -15.61 -9.16 -9.66
CA PRO A 202 -16.20 -9.34 -8.34
C PRO A 202 -16.93 -8.11 -7.78
N GLY A 203 -16.64 -6.94 -8.34
CA GLY A 203 -17.04 -5.65 -7.78
C GLY A 203 -18.48 -5.23 -8.03
N SER A 204 -18.81 -4.03 -7.55
CA SER A 204 -20.12 -3.40 -7.71
C SER A 204 -20.35 -2.90 -9.15
N ASP A 205 -21.62 -2.70 -9.49
CA ASP A 205 -22.02 -2.03 -10.74
C ASP A 205 -21.39 -0.62 -10.86
N VAL A 206 -21.32 0.10 -9.74
CA VAL A 206 -20.69 1.42 -9.66
C VAL A 206 -19.21 1.33 -10.04
N GLN A 207 -18.44 0.42 -9.44
CA GLN A 207 -17.01 0.28 -9.75
C GLN A 207 -16.79 -0.24 -11.17
N TRP A 208 -17.65 -1.12 -11.68
CA TRP A 208 -17.61 -1.58 -13.06
C TRP A 208 -17.76 -0.44 -14.07
N HIS A 209 -18.66 0.50 -13.77
CA HIS A 209 -19.04 1.58 -14.68
C HIS A 209 -18.31 2.89 -14.46
N SER A 210 -17.86 3.24 -13.26
CA SER A 210 -17.22 4.53 -12.91
C SER A 210 -15.75 4.63 -13.34
N LEU A 211 -15.23 5.86 -13.35
CA LEU A 211 -13.79 6.07 -13.47
C LEU A 211 -13.13 5.76 -12.11
N THR A 212 -11.87 5.36 -12.16
CA THR A 212 -11.04 5.16 -10.97
C THR A 212 -9.57 5.37 -11.31
N ASP A 213 -8.79 5.78 -10.32
CA ASP A 213 -7.33 5.75 -10.37
C ASP A 213 -6.77 4.68 -9.41
N MET A 214 -5.47 4.41 -9.50
CA MET A 214 -4.77 3.49 -8.62
C MET A 214 -3.36 4.01 -8.32
N THR A 215 -2.68 3.38 -7.35
CA THR A 215 -1.30 3.73 -7.02
C THR A 215 -0.39 2.52 -7.17
N ASP A 216 0.60 2.60 -8.04
CA ASP A 216 1.70 1.65 -8.09
C ASP A 216 2.66 1.87 -6.91
N ALA A 217 3.16 0.79 -6.33
CA ALA A 217 4.10 0.84 -5.21
C ALA A 217 5.42 1.53 -5.57
N ALA A 218 5.91 1.41 -6.81
CA ALA A 218 7.12 2.10 -7.23
C ALA A 218 6.87 3.60 -7.47
N GLN A 219 5.71 3.97 -8.03
CA GLN A 219 5.25 5.36 -8.11
C GLN A 219 5.17 6.01 -6.72
N LEU A 220 4.58 5.32 -5.73
CA LEU A 220 4.54 5.78 -4.34
C LEU A 220 5.94 5.91 -3.73
N ALA A 221 6.84 4.97 -4.00
CA ALA A 221 8.23 5.06 -3.55
C ALA A 221 8.95 6.29 -4.12
N ARG A 222 8.78 6.58 -5.42
CA ARG A 222 9.32 7.80 -6.05
C ARG A 222 8.74 9.06 -5.44
N HIS A 223 7.44 9.07 -5.13
CA HIS A 223 6.78 10.19 -4.48
C HIS A 223 7.26 10.41 -3.04
N LEU A 224 7.50 9.35 -2.26
CA LEU A 224 8.09 9.43 -0.93
C LEU A 224 9.51 10.03 -0.97
N ARG A 225 10.34 9.53 -1.88
CA ARG A 225 11.69 10.04 -2.13
C ARG A 225 11.67 11.51 -2.57
N TRP A 226 10.75 11.89 -3.47
CA TRP A 226 10.60 13.25 -3.95
C TRP A 226 10.27 14.22 -2.81
N ALA A 227 9.26 13.92 -1.98
CA ALA A 227 8.87 14.80 -0.87
C ALA A 227 9.99 14.94 0.17
N ALA A 228 10.70 13.84 0.47
CA ALA A 228 11.83 13.83 1.38
C ALA A 228 13.02 14.69 0.92
N SER A 229 13.13 14.98 -0.38
CA SER A 229 14.24 15.74 -0.98
C SER A 229 13.84 17.11 -1.52
N THR A 230 12.56 17.50 -1.40
CA THR A 230 12.01 18.74 -1.96
C THR A 230 11.61 19.69 -0.84
N PRO A 231 12.36 20.79 -0.58
CA PRO A 231 12.05 21.72 0.51
C PRO A 231 10.63 22.30 0.46
N ALA A 232 10.11 22.57 -0.75
CA ALA A 232 8.75 23.10 -0.92
C ALA A 232 7.64 22.09 -0.58
N ALA A 233 7.96 20.80 -0.49
CA ALA A 233 7.03 19.74 -0.09
C ALA A 233 7.02 19.48 1.44
N ALA A 234 7.89 20.15 2.20
CA ALA A 234 7.95 20.01 3.65
C ALA A 234 6.64 20.46 4.32
N ASN A 235 6.23 19.70 5.33
CA ASN A 235 5.06 19.90 6.17
C ASN A 235 3.75 19.93 5.39
N GLN A 236 3.60 19.02 4.42
CA GLN A 236 2.41 18.90 3.58
C GLN A 236 1.92 17.46 3.43
N ALA A 237 0.60 17.31 3.32
CA ALA A 237 -0.04 16.08 2.87
C ALA A 237 -0.26 16.12 1.35
N PHE A 238 -0.13 14.96 0.71
CA PHE A 238 -0.28 14.77 -0.74
C PHE A 238 -1.09 13.52 -1.05
N ASN A 239 -2.00 13.64 -2.01
CA ASN A 239 -2.48 12.49 -2.77
C ASN A 239 -1.35 11.94 -3.64
N VAL A 240 -1.43 10.65 -3.97
CA VAL A 240 -0.47 10.01 -4.87
C VAL A 240 -1.10 8.86 -5.63
N VAL A 241 -1.23 9.02 -6.94
CA VAL A 241 -1.72 8.01 -7.87
C VAL A 241 -0.84 7.94 -9.12
N ASN A 242 -1.14 6.98 -9.97
CA ASN A 242 -0.47 6.66 -11.22
C ASN A 242 -0.51 7.79 -12.26
N GLY A 243 -1.56 8.62 -12.22
CA GLY A 243 -1.70 9.80 -13.07
C GLY A 243 -2.62 9.61 -14.28
N ASP A 244 -3.11 8.38 -14.51
CA ASP A 244 -4.22 8.05 -15.39
C ASP A 244 -5.52 7.75 -14.61
N VAL A 245 -6.61 7.57 -15.36
CA VAL A 245 -7.89 7.03 -14.86
C VAL A 245 -8.41 5.98 -15.83
N PHE A 246 -9.11 4.98 -15.34
CA PHE A 246 -9.69 3.91 -16.16
C PHE A 246 -11.06 3.48 -15.62
N ARG A 247 -11.74 2.58 -16.36
CA ARG A 247 -12.94 1.88 -15.87
C ARG A 247 -12.64 0.40 -15.68
N TRP A 248 -13.13 -0.21 -14.61
CA TRP A 248 -12.87 -1.63 -14.36
C TRP A 248 -13.31 -2.54 -15.49
N LYS A 249 -14.39 -2.21 -16.22
CA LYS A 249 -14.78 -2.97 -17.42
C LYS A 249 -13.69 -3.10 -18.49
N TRP A 250 -12.89 -2.04 -18.67
CA TRP A 250 -11.77 -2.06 -19.59
C TRP A 250 -10.59 -2.80 -18.96
N MET A 251 -10.20 -2.44 -17.73
CA MET A 251 -9.08 -3.08 -17.02
C MET A 251 -9.27 -4.59 -16.85
N TRP A 252 -10.48 -5.05 -16.56
CA TRP A 252 -10.80 -6.46 -16.41
C TRP A 252 -10.55 -7.25 -17.70
N SER A 253 -10.87 -6.65 -18.85
CA SER A 253 -10.56 -7.22 -20.16
C SER A 253 -9.05 -7.28 -20.40
N ARG A 254 -8.30 -6.25 -19.98
CA ARG A 254 -6.83 -6.21 -20.08
C ARG A 254 -6.15 -7.27 -19.21
N ILE A 255 -6.64 -7.46 -17.99
CA ILE A 255 -6.16 -8.52 -17.08
C ILE A 255 -6.46 -9.90 -17.69
N ALA A 256 -7.68 -10.13 -18.17
CA ALA A 256 -8.07 -11.40 -18.79
C ALA A 256 -7.18 -11.75 -20.00
N GLU A 257 -6.93 -10.76 -20.88
CA GLU A 257 -6.02 -10.88 -22.03
C GLU A 257 -4.60 -11.28 -21.60
N TRP A 258 -4.04 -10.63 -20.57
CA TRP A 258 -2.70 -10.96 -20.05
C TRP A 258 -2.60 -12.42 -19.58
N PHE A 259 -3.65 -12.93 -18.93
CA PHE A 259 -3.71 -14.32 -18.48
C PHE A 259 -4.09 -15.32 -19.59
N GLY A 260 -4.48 -14.84 -20.79
CA GLY A 260 -4.94 -15.69 -21.88
C GLY A 260 -6.27 -16.37 -21.59
N ILE A 261 -7.19 -15.68 -20.92
CA ILE A 261 -8.55 -16.14 -20.60
C ILE A 261 -9.59 -15.11 -21.05
N ASP A 262 -10.84 -15.54 -21.22
CA ASP A 262 -11.95 -14.64 -21.52
C ASP A 262 -12.54 -14.04 -20.24
N ALA A 263 -12.77 -12.73 -20.25
CA ALA A 263 -13.57 -12.06 -19.22
C ALA A 263 -15.05 -12.47 -19.36
N ALA A 264 -15.64 -12.99 -18.29
CA ALA A 264 -17.07 -13.30 -18.28
C ALA A 264 -17.89 -11.99 -18.37
N PRO A 265 -19.07 -12.00 -19.03
CA PRO A 265 -19.97 -10.86 -19.03
C PRO A 265 -20.32 -10.44 -17.60
N PHE A 266 -20.38 -9.13 -17.35
CA PHE A 266 -20.84 -8.61 -16.07
C PHE A 266 -22.36 -8.73 -15.96
N ASP A 267 -22.81 -9.56 -15.03
CA ASP A 267 -24.22 -9.84 -14.73
C ASP A 267 -24.60 -9.47 -13.28
N GLY A 268 -23.71 -8.76 -12.59
CA GLY A 268 -23.87 -8.29 -11.21
C GLY A 268 -22.66 -8.61 -10.33
N PRO A 269 -22.64 -8.11 -9.08
CA PRO A 269 -21.53 -8.34 -8.16
C PRO A 269 -21.34 -9.83 -7.83
N ALA A 270 -20.09 -10.28 -7.84
CA ALA A 270 -19.71 -11.65 -7.51
C ALA A 270 -18.49 -11.66 -6.57
N PRO A 271 -18.64 -11.41 -5.26
CA PRO A 271 -17.50 -11.22 -4.36
C PRO A 271 -16.49 -12.38 -4.39
N LEU A 272 -15.20 -12.08 -4.42
CA LEU A 272 -14.11 -13.06 -4.41
C LEU A 272 -14.10 -13.94 -3.17
N GLU A 273 -14.54 -13.44 -2.01
CA GLU A 273 -14.68 -14.30 -0.82
C GLU A 273 -15.56 -15.52 -1.09
N GLN A 274 -16.62 -15.35 -1.90
CA GLN A 274 -17.50 -16.44 -2.29
C GLN A 274 -16.92 -17.24 -3.46
N GLN A 275 -16.39 -16.55 -4.48
CA GLN A 275 -15.84 -17.22 -5.67
C GLN A 275 -14.62 -18.09 -5.36
N MET A 276 -13.83 -17.73 -4.33
CA MET A 276 -12.58 -18.39 -3.99
C MET A 276 -12.63 -19.23 -2.69
N ALA A 277 -13.81 -19.37 -2.06
CA ALA A 277 -13.96 -20.08 -0.78
C ALA A 277 -13.43 -21.54 -0.81
N GLY A 278 -13.49 -22.20 -1.98
CA GLY A 278 -13.05 -23.59 -2.17
C GLY A 278 -11.67 -23.75 -2.83
N ASP A 279 -10.95 -22.66 -3.08
CA ASP A 279 -9.80 -22.69 -4.00
C ASP A 279 -8.49 -23.20 -3.37
N ALA A 280 -8.44 -23.38 -2.04
CA ALA A 280 -7.22 -23.78 -1.35
C ALA A 280 -6.65 -25.13 -1.84
N ALA A 281 -7.52 -26.11 -2.08
CA ALA A 281 -7.09 -27.41 -2.60
C ALA A 281 -6.58 -27.30 -4.05
N ILE A 282 -7.32 -26.57 -4.89
CA ILE A 282 -6.97 -26.33 -6.30
C ILE A 282 -5.60 -25.64 -6.38
N TRP A 283 -5.38 -24.59 -5.59
CA TRP A 283 -4.11 -23.88 -5.56
C TRP A 283 -2.95 -24.75 -5.06
N SER A 284 -3.17 -25.56 -4.02
CA SER A 284 -2.15 -26.49 -3.51
C SER A 284 -1.68 -27.48 -4.59
N ASP A 285 -2.62 -27.99 -5.40
CA ASP A 285 -2.30 -28.91 -6.49
C ASP A 285 -1.62 -28.19 -7.67
N MET A 286 -2.07 -26.98 -8.03
CA MET A 286 -1.37 -26.12 -8.98
C MET A 286 0.06 -25.81 -8.52
N ALA A 287 0.25 -25.50 -7.23
CA ALA A 287 1.57 -25.21 -6.67
C ALA A 287 2.54 -26.38 -6.82
N LYS A 288 2.07 -27.61 -6.61
CA LYS A 288 2.86 -28.82 -6.88
C LYS A 288 3.13 -29.01 -8.37
N GLN A 289 2.11 -28.86 -9.21
CA GLN A 289 2.20 -29.10 -10.65
C GLN A 289 3.16 -28.12 -11.34
N PHE A 290 3.10 -26.83 -10.99
CA PHE A 290 3.90 -25.78 -11.62
C PHE A 290 5.17 -25.42 -10.83
N GLY A 291 5.40 -26.05 -9.67
CA GLY A 291 6.57 -25.79 -8.83
C GLY A 291 6.57 -24.37 -8.25
N LEU A 292 5.42 -23.91 -7.76
CA LEU A 292 5.24 -22.57 -7.19
C LEU A 292 5.90 -22.46 -5.82
N ALA A 293 6.40 -21.27 -5.51
CA ALA A 293 7.14 -20.97 -4.28
C ALA A 293 6.25 -20.91 -3.03
N GLU A 294 4.94 -20.72 -3.18
CA GLU A 294 4.00 -20.65 -2.06
C GLU A 294 2.72 -21.45 -2.35
N ALA A 295 2.54 -22.55 -1.60
CA ALA A 295 1.41 -23.46 -1.74
C ALA A 295 0.22 -23.07 -0.86
N ASP A 296 0.41 -22.21 0.14
CA ASP A 296 -0.66 -21.66 0.96
C ASP A 296 -1.25 -20.41 0.29
N ILE A 297 -2.41 -20.58 -0.35
CA ILE A 297 -3.11 -19.49 -1.04
C ILE A 297 -3.39 -18.32 -0.09
N GLY A 298 -3.64 -18.59 1.19
CA GLY A 298 -3.99 -17.57 2.20
C GLY A 298 -2.87 -16.58 2.50
N LYS A 299 -1.63 -16.88 2.11
CA LYS A 299 -0.50 -15.93 2.20
C LYS A 299 -0.37 -15.04 0.97
N LEU A 300 -1.06 -15.36 -0.13
CA LEU A 300 -1.01 -14.62 -1.39
C LEU A 300 -2.21 -13.71 -1.57
N ILE A 301 -3.39 -14.17 -1.15
CA ILE A 301 -4.66 -13.50 -1.47
C ILE A 301 -5.28 -12.81 -0.27
N SER A 302 -5.99 -11.72 -0.56
CA SER A 302 -6.86 -11.01 0.37
C SER A 302 -8.22 -10.71 -0.30
N PRO A 303 -9.10 -11.73 -0.47
CA PRO A 303 -10.39 -11.56 -1.14
C PRO A 303 -11.26 -10.48 -0.49
N TRP A 304 -11.39 -10.51 0.83
CA TRP A 304 -12.15 -9.51 1.61
C TRP A 304 -11.73 -8.06 1.29
N HIS A 305 -10.43 -7.82 1.11
CA HIS A 305 -9.89 -6.49 0.82
C HIS A 305 -10.19 -6.08 -0.63
N THR A 306 -10.01 -7.02 -1.56
CA THR A 306 -10.30 -6.80 -2.97
C THR A 306 -11.79 -6.52 -3.16
N ASP A 307 -12.66 -7.25 -2.47
CA ASP A 307 -14.10 -7.04 -2.45
C ASP A 307 -14.49 -5.71 -1.79
N ALA A 308 -13.80 -5.31 -0.72
CA ALA A 308 -14.04 -4.00 -0.09
C ALA A 308 -13.71 -2.84 -1.05
N ASP A 309 -12.62 -2.95 -1.82
CA ASP A 309 -12.21 -1.92 -2.76
C ASP A 309 -13.04 -1.91 -4.05
N LEU A 310 -13.32 -3.07 -4.63
CA LEU A 310 -14.12 -3.21 -5.86
C LEU A 310 -15.62 -3.15 -5.59
N GLY A 311 -16.06 -3.34 -4.35
CA GLY A 311 -17.46 -3.30 -3.95
C GLY A 311 -17.98 -1.91 -3.59
N ARG A 312 -17.13 -0.87 -3.67
CA ARG A 312 -17.49 0.49 -3.27
C ARG A 312 -18.74 0.98 -4.02
N PRO A 313 -19.70 1.63 -3.35
CA PRO A 313 -20.89 2.18 -4.01
C PRO A 313 -20.65 3.57 -4.62
N ILE A 314 -19.39 3.95 -4.83
CA ILE A 314 -18.98 5.28 -5.30
C ILE A 314 -17.84 5.21 -6.30
N GLU A 315 -17.74 6.24 -7.13
CA GLU A 315 -16.53 6.57 -7.89
C GLU A 315 -15.42 7.04 -6.93
N VAL A 316 -14.18 6.64 -7.20
CA VAL A 316 -13.01 7.06 -6.41
C VAL A 316 -11.89 7.51 -7.36
N VAL A 317 -11.64 8.81 -7.36
CA VAL A 317 -10.60 9.48 -8.15
C VAL A 317 -9.97 10.56 -7.29
N THR A 318 -8.71 10.86 -7.52
CA THR A 318 -7.88 11.79 -6.75
C THR A 318 -7.30 12.88 -7.64
N ASP A 319 -7.14 14.08 -7.09
CA ASP A 319 -6.42 15.15 -7.74
C ASP A 319 -4.93 15.07 -7.39
N MET A 320 -4.08 15.19 -8.42
CA MET A 320 -2.62 15.23 -8.32
C MET A 320 -2.06 16.64 -8.53
N SER A 321 -2.91 17.66 -8.64
CA SER A 321 -2.49 19.02 -9.02
C SER A 321 -1.53 19.61 -7.98
N LYS A 322 -1.70 19.28 -6.70
CA LYS A 322 -0.81 19.75 -5.63
C LYS A 322 0.63 19.24 -5.82
N SER A 323 0.82 17.93 -5.94
CA SER A 323 2.16 17.34 -6.19
C SER A 323 2.76 17.83 -7.50
N ARG A 324 1.95 17.93 -8.57
CA ARG A 324 2.40 18.44 -9.89
C ARG A 324 2.88 19.89 -9.84
N LYS A 325 2.17 20.78 -9.15
CA LYS A 325 2.58 22.19 -8.96
C LYS A 325 3.91 22.32 -8.21
N LEU A 326 4.26 21.34 -7.39
CA LEU A 326 5.53 21.28 -6.66
C LEU A 326 6.61 20.45 -7.38
N GLY A 327 6.36 20.03 -8.62
CA GLY A 327 7.37 19.41 -9.50
C GLY A 327 7.40 17.89 -9.52
N PHE A 328 6.46 17.19 -8.87
CA PHE A 328 6.30 15.75 -9.05
C PHE A 328 5.49 15.46 -10.32
N LEU A 329 6.18 15.03 -11.38
CA LEU A 329 5.61 14.82 -12.72
C LEU A 329 5.63 13.35 -13.17
N ASP A 330 6.08 12.43 -12.31
CA ASP A 330 6.14 11.01 -12.64
C ASP A 330 4.75 10.44 -12.95
N TYR A 331 4.72 9.46 -13.85
CA TYR A 331 3.53 8.81 -14.35
C TYR A 331 3.76 7.29 -14.42
N GLN A 332 2.70 6.52 -14.19
CA GLN A 332 2.68 5.08 -14.40
C GLN A 332 1.35 4.73 -15.07
N ALA A 333 1.35 4.03 -16.20
CA ALA A 333 0.09 3.51 -16.75
C ALA A 333 -0.44 2.40 -15.82
N SER A 334 -1.72 2.46 -15.47
CA SER A 334 -2.30 1.57 -14.46
C SER A 334 -2.39 0.12 -14.92
N ASP A 335 -2.57 -0.14 -16.23
CA ASP A 335 -2.56 -1.51 -16.77
C ASP A 335 -1.15 -2.11 -16.77
N GLU A 336 -0.15 -1.33 -17.18
CA GLU A 336 1.26 -1.70 -17.06
C GLU A 336 1.66 -2.00 -15.60
N ALA A 337 1.16 -1.23 -14.62
CA ALA A 337 1.40 -1.50 -13.21
C ALA A 337 0.86 -2.87 -12.76
N PHE A 338 -0.30 -3.30 -13.27
CA PHE A 338 -0.79 -4.66 -13.04
C PHE A 338 0.09 -5.71 -13.70
N PHE A 339 0.47 -5.49 -14.97
CA PHE A 339 1.29 -6.42 -15.73
C PHE A 339 2.68 -6.60 -15.12
N ASP A 340 3.30 -5.53 -14.63
CA ASP A 340 4.57 -5.59 -13.92
C ASP A 340 4.47 -6.41 -12.64
N VAL A 341 3.37 -6.25 -11.88
CA VAL A 341 3.09 -7.10 -10.72
C VAL A 341 2.97 -8.56 -11.15
N PHE A 342 2.19 -8.86 -12.19
CA PHE A 342 2.00 -10.24 -12.65
C PHE A 342 3.30 -10.87 -13.15
N ALA A 343 4.10 -10.13 -13.93
CA ALA A 343 5.41 -10.56 -14.38
C ALA A 343 6.36 -10.86 -13.22
N ARG A 344 6.36 -10.01 -12.18
CA ARG A 344 7.16 -10.22 -10.95
C ARG A 344 6.68 -11.43 -10.14
N LEU A 345 5.37 -11.65 -10.05
CA LEU A 345 4.81 -12.83 -9.40
C LEU A 345 5.22 -14.10 -10.16
N GLN A 346 5.17 -14.09 -11.49
CA GLN A 346 5.58 -15.22 -12.32
C GLN A 346 7.09 -15.49 -12.22
N ALA A 347 7.93 -14.45 -12.31
CA ALA A 347 9.37 -14.57 -12.13
C ALA A 347 9.76 -15.12 -10.74
N SER A 348 8.96 -14.83 -9.72
CA SER A 348 9.12 -15.34 -8.36
C SER A 348 8.44 -16.68 -8.12
N LYS A 349 7.85 -17.28 -9.15
CA LYS A 349 7.03 -18.51 -9.08
C LYS A 349 5.90 -18.45 -8.05
N LEU A 350 5.31 -17.27 -7.84
CA LEU A 350 4.14 -17.07 -6.98
C LEU A 350 2.82 -17.26 -7.75
N ILE A 351 2.88 -17.24 -9.08
CA ILE A 351 1.85 -17.69 -10.01
C ILE A 351 2.52 -18.51 -11.14
N PRO A 352 1.78 -19.36 -11.87
CA PRO A 352 2.32 -20.16 -12.98
C PRO A 352 2.97 -19.37 -14.12
#